data_AF-A0A6G1Z0L1-F1
#
_entry.id   AF-A0A6G1Z0L1-F1
#
_cell.length_a   1.000
_cell.length_b   1.000
_cell.length_c   1.000
_cell.angle_alpha   90.00
_cell.angle_beta   90.00
_cell.angle_gamma   90.00
#
_symmetry.space_group_name_H-M   'P 1'
#
loop_
_entity.id
_entity.type
_entity.pdbx_description
1 polymer ?
#
loop_
_entity_poly.entity_id
_entity_poly.type
_entity_poly.pdbx_seq_one_letter_code
_entity_poly.pdbx_strand_id
1 'polypeptide(L)'
;METHGTISPETREAAADAFDRVGPTAQVVVRETAKAMEFDREEYRERVTGDVVETVRNALFAESLTVTVGSRAEFDEWCADHDEFEVVELGNPDVERVAWHPIPFAETVIATTFQNERDAAISTLRRNAFGRVYRDTILNDDGDVTRGSDTDGADTDSEADGADTDSEADGADTDSESEETN
;
A
#
# COMPACT_ATOMS: atom_id res chain seq x y z
N MET A 1 12.98 27.45 -7.58
CA MET A 1 12.42 26.20 -7.04
C MET A 1 11.52 26.43 -5.81
N GLU A 2 10.39 25.72 -5.73
CA GLU A 2 9.43 25.69 -4.60
C GLU A 2 9.18 24.22 -4.20
N THR A 3 8.94 23.94 -2.92
CA THR A 3 8.65 22.58 -2.43
C THR A 3 7.28 22.55 -1.72
N HIS A 4 6.46 21.57 -2.08
CA HIS A 4 5.14 21.30 -1.51
C HIS A 4 5.13 19.95 -0.81
N GLY A 5 4.24 19.73 0.17
CA GLY A 5 4.16 18.46 0.90
C GLY A 5 5.21 18.31 1.99
N THR A 6 5.17 17.17 2.69
CA THR A 6 5.99 16.96 3.90
C THR A 6 6.60 15.56 4.00
N ILE A 7 6.19 14.62 3.15
CA ILE A 7 6.63 13.23 3.18
C ILE A 7 7.54 12.97 1.98
N SER A 8 8.79 12.62 2.22
CA SER A 8 9.76 12.22 1.19
C SER A 8 10.53 11.00 1.70
N PRO A 9 9.95 9.80 1.62
CA PRO A 9 10.56 8.60 2.20
C PRO A 9 11.76 8.16 1.38
N GLU A 10 12.90 7.97 2.05
CA GLU A 10 14.13 7.48 1.43
C GLU A 10 14.14 5.94 1.32
N THR A 11 13.40 5.24 2.18
CA THR A 11 13.33 3.78 2.23
C THR A 11 11.89 3.27 2.10
N ARG A 12 11.74 2.01 1.67
CA ARG A 12 10.44 1.30 1.64
C ARG A 12 9.78 1.29 3.02
N GLU A 13 10.55 0.97 4.06
CA GLU A 13 10.07 0.94 5.45
C GLU A 13 9.55 2.32 5.89
N ALA A 14 10.31 3.39 5.62
CA ALA A 14 9.86 4.75 5.93
C ALA A 14 8.59 5.13 5.16
N ALA A 15 8.42 4.62 3.93
CA ALA A 15 7.21 4.83 3.15
C ALA A 15 6.01 4.09 3.76
N ALA A 16 6.20 2.83 4.17
CA ALA A 16 5.18 2.04 4.85
C ALA A 16 4.77 2.67 6.18
N ASP A 17 5.73 3.09 7.01
CA ASP A 17 5.47 3.78 8.28
C ASP A 17 4.70 5.09 8.09
N ALA A 18 5.07 5.87 7.07
CA ALA A 18 4.34 7.08 6.70
C ALA A 18 2.90 6.77 6.24
N PHE A 19 2.73 5.70 5.47
CA PHE A 19 1.43 5.23 5.01
C PHE A 19 0.56 4.71 6.18
N ASP A 20 1.13 4.02 7.16
CA ASP A 20 0.44 3.56 8.39
C ASP A 20 -0.03 4.72 9.26
N ARG A 21 0.80 5.76 9.41
CA ARG A 21 0.45 6.94 10.20
C ARG A 21 -0.77 7.71 9.69
N VAL A 22 -1.11 7.64 8.39
CA VAL A 22 -2.29 8.31 7.84
C VAL A 22 -3.60 7.51 8.01
N GLY A 23 -3.52 6.22 8.37
CA GLY A 23 -4.68 5.35 8.52
C GLY A 23 -5.73 5.85 9.52
N PRO A 24 -5.36 6.21 10.77
CA PRO A 24 -6.29 6.75 11.74
C PRO A 24 -6.97 8.05 11.28
N THR A 25 -6.22 8.93 10.59
CA THR A 25 -6.77 10.17 10.03
C THR A 25 -7.80 9.87 8.94
N ALA A 26 -7.54 8.90 8.06
CA ALA A 26 -8.49 8.48 7.03
C ALA A 26 -9.82 8.00 7.62
N GLN A 27 -9.76 7.18 8.68
CA GLN A 27 -10.97 6.72 9.38
C GLN A 27 -11.79 7.88 9.95
N VAL A 28 -11.13 8.87 10.56
CA VAL A 28 -11.80 10.06 11.10
C VAL A 28 -12.46 10.87 9.98
N VAL A 29 -11.75 11.12 8.88
CA VAL A 29 -12.28 11.87 7.74
C VAL A 29 -13.53 11.20 7.17
N VAL A 30 -13.49 9.88 6.95
CA VAL A 30 -14.65 9.13 6.44
C VAL A 30 -15.81 9.18 7.42
N ARG A 31 -15.54 9.01 8.72
CA ARG A 31 -16.57 9.05 9.76
C ARG A 31 -17.28 10.40 9.82
N GLU A 32 -16.52 11.50 9.87
CA GLU A 32 -17.10 12.84 9.94
C GLU A 32 -17.82 13.20 8.64
N THR A 33 -17.35 12.71 7.49
CA THR A 33 -18.04 12.90 6.21
C THR A 33 -19.39 12.17 6.20
N ALA A 34 -19.44 10.90 6.59
CA ALA A 34 -20.68 10.12 6.67
C ALA A 34 -21.67 10.74 7.67
N LYS A 35 -21.17 11.25 8.80
CA LYS A 35 -21.97 11.97 9.78
C LYS A 35 -22.53 13.28 9.23
N ALA A 36 -21.74 14.04 8.47
CA ALA A 36 -22.21 15.26 7.81
C ALA A 36 -23.27 14.97 6.71
N MET A 37 -23.24 13.77 6.14
CA MET A 37 -24.26 13.24 5.24
C MET A 37 -25.47 12.62 5.96
N GLU A 38 -25.50 12.69 7.29
CA GLU A 38 -26.60 12.17 8.13
C GLU A 38 -26.84 10.66 8.00
N PHE A 39 -25.81 9.89 7.65
CA PHE A 39 -25.93 8.42 7.58
C PHE A 39 -26.30 7.86 8.95
N ASP A 40 -27.34 7.03 8.98
CA ASP A 40 -27.67 6.26 10.17
C ASP A 40 -26.69 5.10 10.37
N ARG A 41 -26.90 4.32 11.45
CA ARG A 41 -25.99 3.23 11.81
C ARG A 41 -26.00 2.07 10.82
N GLU A 42 -27.13 1.78 10.20
CA GLU A 42 -27.26 0.71 9.22
C GLU A 42 -26.59 1.13 7.92
N GLU A 43 -26.93 2.33 7.44
CA GLU A 43 -26.35 2.93 6.24
C GLU A 43 -24.83 3.10 6.35
N TYR A 44 -24.33 3.55 7.49
CA TYR A 44 -22.89 3.64 7.74
C TYR A 44 -22.19 2.29 7.58
N ARG A 45 -22.76 1.22 8.14
CA ARG A 45 -22.15 -0.12 8.06
C ARG A 45 -22.17 -0.70 6.66
N GLU A 46 -23.22 -0.41 5.90
CA GLU A 46 -23.35 -0.84 4.51
C GLU A 46 -22.37 -0.08 3.60
N ARG A 47 -22.26 1.25 3.77
CA ARG A 47 -21.56 2.12 2.82
C ARG A 47 -20.11 2.44 3.21
N VAL A 48 -19.79 2.48 4.50
CA VAL A 48 -18.43 2.78 4.97
C VAL A 48 -17.66 1.47 5.13
N THR A 49 -17.19 0.95 4.00
CA THR A 49 -16.38 -0.27 3.94
C THR A 49 -14.89 0.03 4.21
N GLY A 50 -14.11 -1.04 4.38
CA GLY A 50 -12.65 -0.95 4.44
C GLY A 50 -12.08 -0.25 3.21
N ASP A 51 -12.58 -0.57 2.01
CA ASP A 51 -12.13 0.01 0.74
C ASP A 51 -12.32 1.53 0.67
N VAL A 52 -13.40 2.05 1.27
CA VAL A 52 -13.64 3.51 1.36
C VAL A 52 -12.57 4.17 2.22
N VAL A 53 -12.28 3.58 3.39
CA VAL A 53 -11.22 4.08 4.29
C VAL A 53 -9.86 3.99 3.61
N GLU A 54 -9.56 2.88 2.94
CA GLU A 54 -8.31 2.70 2.21
C GLU A 54 -8.17 3.73 1.08
N THR A 55 -9.25 4.01 0.34
CA THR A 55 -9.23 5.03 -0.71
C THR A 55 -8.88 6.41 -0.15
N VAL A 56 -9.46 6.80 0.99
CA VAL A 56 -9.11 8.06 1.64
C VAL A 56 -7.68 8.04 2.17
N ARG A 57 -7.22 6.92 2.75
CA ARG A 57 -5.84 6.75 3.21
C ARG A 57 -4.83 6.93 2.09
N ASN A 58 -5.07 6.28 0.95
CA ASN A 58 -4.29 6.38 -0.28
C ASN A 58 -4.18 7.84 -0.75
N ALA A 59 -5.31 8.55 -0.77
CA ALA A 59 -5.34 9.95 -1.16
C ALA A 59 -4.58 10.85 -0.18
N LEU A 60 -4.76 10.67 1.13
CA LEU A 60 -4.07 11.46 2.16
C LEU A 60 -2.55 11.27 2.11
N PHE A 61 -2.08 10.02 1.91
CA PHE A 61 -0.67 9.75 1.74
C PHE A 61 -0.11 10.43 0.48
N ALA A 62 -0.78 10.22 -0.67
CA ALA A 62 -0.36 10.82 -1.94
C ALA A 62 -0.30 12.36 -1.86
N GLU A 63 -1.30 13.00 -1.26
CA GLU A 63 -1.35 14.46 -1.08
C GLU A 63 -0.34 15.00 -0.05
N SER A 64 0.26 14.13 0.76
CA SER A 64 1.32 14.50 1.68
C SER A 64 2.72 14.37 1.06
N LEU A 65 2.85 13.70 -0.10
CA LEU A 65 4.13 13.53 -0.78
C LEU A 65 4.73 14.87 -1.15
N THR A 66 6.04 14.94 -0.95
CA THR A 66 6.84 16.11 -1.30
C THR A 66 6.85 16.27 -2.82
N VAL A 67 6.75 17.49 -3.32
CA VAL A 67 6.84 17.78 -4.74
C VAL A 67 7.65 19.04 -4.91
N THR A 68 8.71 18.93 -5.69
CA THR A 68 9.54 20.05 -6.08
C THR A 68 8.98 20.62 -7.37
N VAL A 69 8.87 21.95 -7.45
CA VAL A 69 8.38 22.68 -8.63
C VAL A 69 9.45 23.66 -9.08
N GLY A 70 9.79 23.59 -10.36
CA GLY A 70 10.82 24.41 -10.97
C GLY A 70 10.66 24.55 -12.47
N SER A 71 11.64 25.19 -13.07
CA SER A 71 11.83 25.26 -14.51
C SER A 71 12.36 23.95 -15.08
N ARG A 72 12.24 23.79 -16.39
CA ARG A 72 12.85 22.69 -17.16
C ARG A 72 14.35 22.61 -16.91
N ALA A 73 15.06 23.74 -16.95
CA ALA A 73 16.50 23.78 -16.71
C ALA A 73 16.88 23.31 -15.29
N GLU A 74 16.12 23.71 -14.26
CA GLU A 74 16.33 23.24 -12.88
C GLU A 74 16.09 21.72 -12.75
N PHE A 75 15.13 21.17 -13.50
CA PHE A 75 14.88 19.72 -13.52
C PHE A 75 15.97 18.96 -14.27
N ASP A 76 16.39 19.45 -15.43
CA ASP A 76 17.46 18.82 -16.22
C ASP A 76 18.80 18.82 -15.46
N GLU A 77 19.10 19.90 -14.73
CA GLU A 77 20.25 19.98 -13.81
C GLU A 77 20.12 18.95 -12.68
N TRP A 78 18.94 18.85 -12.06
CA TRP A 78 18.69 17.83 -11.04
C TRP A 78 18.89 16.40 -11.57
N CYS A 79 18.38 16.09 -12.77
CA CYS A 79 18.57 14.78 -13.40
C CYS A 79 20.04 14.50 -13.75
N ALA A 80 20.82 15.50 -14.15
CA ALA A 80 22.24 15.33 -14.44
C ALA A 80 23.07 14.99 -13.19
N ASP A 81 22.65 15.48 -12.02
CA ASP A 81 23.26 15.18 -10.73
C ASP A 81 22.76 13.86 -10.10
N HIS A 82 21.72 13.25 -10.67
CA HIS A 82 21.04 12.06 -10.15
C HIS A 82 20.77 11.04 -11.28
N ASP A 83 21.84 10.59 -11.95
CA ASP A 83 21.77 9.70 -13.11
C ASP A 83 21.30 8.27 -12.78
N GLU A 84 21.27 7.92 -11.49
CA GLU A 84 20.74 6.65 -10.99
C GLU A 84 19.20 6.54 -11.10
N PHE A 85 18.48 7.66 -11.25
CA PHE A 85 17.02 7.65 -11.27
C PHE A 85 16.45 7.42 -12.68
N GLU A 86 15.54 6.46 -12.81
CA GLU A 86 14.65 6.36 -13.97
C GLU A 86 13.66 7.53 -13.99
N VAL A 87 13.69 8.33 -15.06
CA VAL A 87 12.80 9.48 -15.23
C VAL A 87 11.49 9.06 -15.90
N VAL A 88 10.39 9.14 -15.15
CA VAL A 88 9.04 8.99 -15.68
C VAL A 88 8.40 10.37 -15.81
N GLU A 89 8.56 10.97 -16.99
CA GLU A 89 7.96 12.29 -17.30
C GLU A 89 6.55 12.16 -17.89
N LEU A 90 5.63 12.98 -17.36
CA LEU A 90 4.25 13.08 -17.82
C LEU A 90 3.99 14.47 -18.42
N GLY A 91 3.26 14.52 -19.53
CA GLY A 91 2.84 15.75 -20.18
C GLY A 91 3.61 16.04 -21.47
N ASN A 92 3.83 17.32 -21.77
CA ASN A 92 4.47 17.76 -23.01
C ASN A 92 5.93 18.19 -22.75
N PRO A 93 6.92 17.61 -23.44
CA PRO A 93 8.33 17.92 -23.23
C PRO A 93 8.70 19.38 -23.54
N ASP A 94 7.96 20.07 -24.43
CA ASP A 94 8.23 21.45 -24.85
C ASP A 94 7.81 22.52 -23.81
N VAL A 95 7.40 22.07 -22.62
CA VAL A 95 6.91 22.93 -21.55
C VAL A 95 8.02 23.28 -20.57
N GLU A 96 8.08 24.56 -20.19
CA GLU A 96 9.19 25.12 -19.41
C GLU A 96 9.09 24.89 -17.90
N ARG A 97 7.96 24.40 -17.36
CA ARG A 97 7.82 24.13 -15.92
C ARG A 97 7.57 22.66 -15.66
N VAL A 98 8.21 22.18 -14.61
CA VAL A 98 8.21 20.78 -14.20
C VAL A 98 7.95 20.71 -12.70
N ALA A 99 7.09 19.79 -12.31
CA ALA A 99 6.98 19.31 -10.94
C ALA A 99 7.60 17.91 -10.89
N TRP A 100 8.39 17.57 -9.87
CA TRP A 100 9.00 16.25 -9.73
C TRP A 100 9.04 15.77 -8.28
N HIS A 101 9.02 14.45 -8.11
CA HIS A 101 9.17 13.76 -6.82
C HIS A 101 10.08 12.54 -7.00
N PRO A 102 11.27 12.53 -6.38
CA PRO A 102 12.14 11.36 -6.37
C PRO A 102 11.67 10.32 -5.37
N ILE A 103 11.86 9.04 -5.71
CA ILE A 103 11.54 7.89 -4.87
C ILE A 103 12.82 7.04 -4.76
N PRO A 104 13.72 7.37 -3.82
CA PRO A 104 15.07 6.81 -3.79
C PRO A 104 15.13 5.29 -3.73
N PHE A 105 14.32 4.66 -2.87
CA PHE A 105 14.29 3.19 -2.74
C PHE A 105 13.76 2.45 -3.98
N ALA A 106 13.17 3.16 -4.93
CA ALA A 106 12.70 2.62 -6.20
C ALA A 106 13.52 3.17 -7.38
N GLU A 107 14.59 3.93 -7.11
CA GLU A 107 15.49 4.52 -8.12
C GLU A 107 14.69 5.20 -9.26
N THR A 108 13.57 5.86 -8.92
CA THR A 108 12.61 6.42 -9.89
C THR A 108 12.24 7.85 -9.51
N VAL A 109 12.17 8.74 -10.48
CA VAL A 109 11.59 10.09 -10.32
C VAL A 109 10.35 10.23 -11.18
N ILE A 110 9.24 10.64 -10.58
CA ILE A 110 8.02 11.00 -11.34
C ILE A 110 8.02 12.49 -11.57
N ALA A 111 7.92 12.90 -12.83
CA ALA A 111 7.84 14.29 -13.23
C ALA A 111 6.53 14.58 -13.97
N THR A 112 5.99 15.80 -13.83
CA THR A 112 4.83 16.27 -14.58
C THR A 112 5.08 17.70 -15.05
N THR A 113 4.94 17.91 -16.34
CA THR A 113 5.15 19.20 -17.00
C THR A 113 3.86 20.02 -17.03
N PHE A 114 3.96 21.35 -16.92
CA PHE A 114 2.79 22.23 -16.94
C PHE A 114 3.10 23.66 -17.37
N GLN A 115 2.14 24.34 -18.00
CA GLN A 115 2.27 25.75 -18.38
C GLN A 115 1.66 26.68 -17.32
N ASN A 116 0.34 26.54 -17.08
CA ASN A 116 -0.41 27.45 -16.21
C ASN A 116 -1.07 26.77 -15.00
N GLU A 117 -1.32 25.46 -15.06
CA GLU A 117 -2.04 24.72 -14.02
C GLU A 117 -1.11 23.96 -13.07
N ARG A 118 -0.40 24.72 -12.22
CA ARG A 118 0.57 24.16 -11.25
C ARG A 118 -0.07 23.12 -10.33
N ASP A 119 -1.18 23.47 -9.67
CA ASP A 119 -1.74 22.63 -8.62
C ASP A 119 -2.33 21.32 -9.20
N ALA A 120 -2.84 21.37 -10.44
CA ALA A 120 -3.27 20.18 -11.18
C ALA A 120 -2.09 19.27 -11.55
N ALA A 121 -0.95 19.85 -11.91
CA ALA A 121 0.28 19.11 -12.19
C ALA A 121 0.80 18.39 -10.94
N ILE A 122 0.82 19.09 -9.80
CA ILE A 122 1.20 18.51 -8.50
C ILE A 122 0.29 17.32 -8.14
N SER A 123 -1.04 17.49 -8.22
CA SER A 123 -1.97 16.41 -7.90
C SER A 123 -1.84 15.23 -8.88
N THR A 124 -1.62 15.51 -10.16
CA THR A 124 -1.38 14.47 -11.18
C THR A 124 -0.13 13.67 -10.88
N LEU A 125 0.97 14.36 -10.56
CA LEU A 125 2.23 13.75 -10.18
C LEU A 125 2.05 12.84 -8.95
N ARG A 126 1.42 13.36 -7.89
CA ARG A 126 1.20 12.60 -6.64
C ARG A 126 0.38 11.34 -6.86
N ARG A 127 -0.68 11.42 -7.68
CA ARG A 127 -1.49 10.25 -8.04
C ARG A 127 -0.68 9.22 -8.82
N ASN A 128 0.18 9.65 -9.74
CA ASN A 128 1.03 8.74 -10.50
C ASN A 128 2.13 8.13 -9.63
N ALA A 129 2.79 8.91 -8.78
CA ALA A 129 3.78 8.41 -7.82
C ALA A 129 3.16 7.36 -6.89
N PHE A 130 1.98 7.64 -6.33
CA PHE A 130 1.29 6.67 -5.50
C PHE A 130 0.87 5.42 -6.27
N GLY A 131 0.14 5.59 -7.38
CA GLY A 131 -0.45 4.47 -8.10
C GLY A 131 0.57 3.56 -8.80
N ARG A 132 1.69 4.11 -9.27
CA ARG A 132 2.71 3.36 -10.03
C ARG A 132 3.77 2.74 -9.14
N VAL A 133 4.18 3.42 -8.07
CA VAL A 133 5.34 3.02 -7.27
C VAL A 133 4.89 2.63 -5.87
N TYR A 134 4.41 3.60 -5.06
CA TYR A 134 4.13 3.33 -3.65
C TYR A 134 3.06 2.26 -3.42
N ARG A 135 2.01 2.22 -4.24
CA ARG A 135 0.96 1.20 -4.12
C ARG A 135 1.54 -0.19 -4.25
N ASP A 136 2.37 -0.42 -5.27
CA ASP A 136 2.99 -1.71 -5.50
C ASP A 136 3.99 -2.02 -4.38
N THR A 137 4.89 -1.08 -4.08
CA THR A 137 5.96 -1.33 -3.12
C THR A 137 5.48 -1.47 -1.67
N ILE A 138 4.43 -0.74 -1.25
CA ILE A 138 3.92 -0.78 0.14
C ILE A 138 2.89 -1.90 0.32
N LEU A 139 2.00 -2.13 -0.66
CA LEU A 139 0.86 -3.05 -0.48
C LEU A 139 1.11 -4.46 -1.03
N ASN A 140 2.00 -4.61 -2.02
CA ASN A 140 2.32 -5.93 -2.56
C ASN A 140 3.60 -6.46 -1.88
N ASP A 141 3.41 -7.06 -0.71
CA ASP A 141 4.42 -7.86 -0.02
C ASP A 141 4.03 -9.34 -0.06
N ASP A 142 4.21 -9.99 -1.21
CA ASP A 142 4.19 -11.46 -1.34
C ASP A 142 5.15 -11.85 -2.47
N GLY A 143 6.45 -11.87 -2.18
CA GLY A 143 7.46 -11.98 -3.24
C GLY A 143 8.87 -12.45 -2.86
N ASP A 144 9.08 -13.08 -1.71
CA ASP A 144 10.17 -14.07 -1.56
C ASP A 144 9.69 -15.26 -0.73
N VAL A 145 8.74 -16.01 -1.30
CA VAL A 145 8.68 -17.44 -1.02
C VAL A 145 9.48 -18.09 -2.14
N THR A 146 10.76 -18.32 -1.91
CA THR A 146 11.55 -19.27 -2.71
C THR A 146 10.74 -20.55 -2.84
N ARG A 147 10.16 -20.74 -4.02
CA ARG A 147 9.58 -22.00 -4.47
C ARG A 147 10.75 -22.96 -4.66
N GLY A 148 11.18 -23.58 -3.56
CA GLY A 148 12.00 -24.77 -3.57
C GLY A 148 11.22 -25.88 -4.26
N SER A 149 11.37 -25.95 -5.57
CA SER A 149 10.98 -27.09 -6.39
C SER A 149 11.99 -28.21 -6.14
N ASP A 150 11.91 -28.86 -4.99
CA ASP A 150 12.46 -30.20 -4.82
C ASP A 150 11.30 -31.20 -4.93
N THR A 151 10.90 -31.43 -6.18
CA THR A 151 10.46 -32.77 -6.57
C THR A 151 11.67 -33.68 -6.46
N ASP A 152 11.75 -34.45 -5.37
CA ASP A 152 12.47 -35.71 -5.41
C ASP A 152 11.56 -36.79 -4.83
N GLY A 153 11.23 -37.74 -5.69
CA GLY A 153 10.37 -38.86 -5.36
C GLY A 153 11.12 -39.84 -4.48
N ALA A 154 10.44 -40.36 -3.46
CA ALA A 154 10.83 -41.60 -2.84
C ALA A 154 9.57 -42.45 -2.66
N ASP A 155 9.58 -43.55 -3.39
CA ASP A 155 8.63 -44.64 -3.37
C ASP A 155 8.27 -45.06 -1.94
N THR A 156 6.97 -45.19 -1.66
CA THR A 156 6.50 -46.04 -0.57
C THR A 156 5.62 -47.12 -1.17
N ASP A 157 6.23 -48.30 -1.27
CA ASP A 157 5.62 -49.56 -1.68
C ASP A 157 4.37 -49.89 -0.86
N SER A 158 3.42 -50.49 -1.58
CA SER A 158 2.24 -51.13 -1.04
C SER A 158 2.61 -52.43 -0.32
N GLU A 159 2.15 -52.59 0.92
CA GLU A 159 1.76 -53.92 1.41
C GLU A 159 0.41 -53.80 2.13
N ALA A 160 -0.57 -54.51 1.56
CA ALA A 160 -1.86 -54.77 2.17
C ALA A 160 -1.70 -55.91 3.17
N ASP A 161 -2.29 -55.77 4.36
CA ASP A 161 -2.79 -56.93 5.08
C ASP A 161 -4.05 -56.56 5.87
N GLY A 162 -5.06 -57.39 5.74
CA GLY A 162 -6.37 -57.20 6.35
C GLY A 162 -6.47 -57.89 7.69
N ALA A 163 -7.37 -57.41 8.54
CA ALA A 163 -8.12 -58.25 9.47
C ALA A 163 -9.28 -57.45 10.06
N ASP A 164 -10.49 -57.94 9.79
CA ASP A 164 -11.68 -57.71 10.60
C ASP A 164 -11.41 -58.07 12.07
N THR A 165 -11.86 -57.23 13.00
CA THR A 165 -12.58 -57.71 14.20
C THR A 165 -13.51 -56.61 14.73
N ASP A 166 -14.81 -56.86 14.61
CA ASP A 166 -15.84 -56.37 15.51
C ASP A 166 -15.46 -56.64 16.98
N SER A 167 -15.65 -55.66 17.85
CA SER A 167 -16.00 -55.94 19.25
C SER A 167 -16.73 -54.76 19.89
N GLU A 168 -17.87 -55.12 20.47
CA GLU A 168 -18.85 -54.29 21.17
C GLU A 168 -18.30 -53.64 22.46
N ALA A 169 -18.97 -52.54 22.84
CA ALA A 169 -19.34 -52.07 24.19
C ALA A 169 -18.35 -52.24 25.36
N ASP A 170 -18.10 -51.15 26.11
CA ASP A 170 -18.78 -50.87 27.40
C ASP A 170 -18.27 -49.53 27.98
N GLY A 171 -19.04 -48.94 28.89
CA GLY A 171 -18.95 -47.54 29.30
C GLY A 171 -17.86 -47.18 30.30
N ALA A 172 -17.78 -45.90 30.62
CA ALA A 172 -17.79 -45.38 31.99
C ALA A 172 -17.70 -43.84 31.98
N ASP A 173 -18.65 -43.23 32.67
CA ASP A 173 -18.58 -41.90 33.28
C ASP A 173 -17.22 -41.60 33.92
N THR A 174 -16.75 -40.36 33.78
CA THR A 174 -16.25 -39.59 34.92
C THR A 174 -16.44 -38.09 34.69
N ASP A 175 -17.30 -37.52 35.53
CA ASP A 175 -17.27 -36.19 36.14
C ASP A 175 -15.92 -35.45 36.12
N SER A 176 -15.96 -34.14 35.83
CA SER A 176 -15.05 -33.13 36.41
C SER A 176 -15.65 -31.74 36.30
N GLU A 177 -16.41 -31.42 37.34
CA GLU A 177 -16.38 -30.21 38.16
C GLU A 177 -16.00 -28.85 37.53
N SER A 178 -16.98 -27.97 37.64
CA SER A 178 -16.94 -26.52 37.69
C SER A 178 -15.90 -25.96 38.67
N GLU A 179 -15.09 -24.98 38.24
CA GLU A 179 -14.48 -24.01 39.15
C GLU A 179 -15.18 -22.65 39.00
N GLU A 180 -15.99 -22.31 40.00
CA GLU A 180 -16.42 -20.96 40.31
C GLU A 180 -15.22 -20.14 40.78
N THR A 181 -15.07 -18.94 40.20
CA THR A 181 -14.13 -17.92 40.68
C THR A 181 -14.87 -17.01 41.66
N ASN A 182 -14.30 -16.85 42.85
CA ASN A 182 -14.65 -15.80 43.81
C ASN A 182 -13.43 -14.90 44.05
#